data_AF-A0A1C6HGW8-F1
#
_entry.id   AF-A0A1C6HGW8-F1
#
_cell.length_a   1.000
_cell.length_b   1.000
_cell.length_c   1.000
_cell.angle_alpha   90.00
_cell.angle_beta   90.00
_cell.angle_gamma   90.00
#
_symmetry.space_group_name_H-M   'P 1'
#
loop_
_entity.id
_entity.type
_entity.pdbx_description
1 polymer ?
#
loop_
_entity_poly.entity_id
_entity_poly.type
_entity_poly.pdbx_seq_one_letter_code
_entity_poly.pdbx_strand_id
1 'polypeptide(L)'
;MKLKNLEVLCTKIEAKTNKDGGNYLLIDLLDIASGDNFNIMSKNIEFMSKLKAMTKYIVTLNLTSSRYGLRLDLEEVGEDLGSI
;
A
#
# COMPACT_ATOMS: atom_id res chain seq x y z
N MET A 1 -6.63 12.50 -6.31
CA MET A 1 -5.60 12.49 -7.37
C MET A 1 -5.02 11.08 -7.43
N LYS A 2 -4.95 10.48 -8.62
CA LYS A 2 -4.36 9.15 -8.79
C LYS A 2 -2.89 9.28 -9.18
N LEU A 3 -2.03 8.54 -8.48
CA LEU A 3 -0.62 8.37 -8.79
C LEU A 3 -0.50 6.98 -9.42
N LYS A 4 -0.38 6.92 -10.74
CA LYS A 4 -0.39 5.66 -11.50
C LYS A 4 1.04 5.23 -11.82
N ASN A 5 1.20 3.92 -12.04
CA ASN A 5 2.45 3.30 -12.50
C ASN A 5 3.64 3.61 -11.59
N LEU A 6 3.43 3.63 -10.27
CA LEU A 6 4.50 3.84 -9.31
C LEU A 6 5.23 2.51 -9.08
N GLU A 7 6.55 2.46 -9.29
CA GLU A 7 7.36 1.32 -8.89
C GLU A 7 7.68 1.43 -7.39
N VAL A 8 7.20 0.47 -6.61
CA VAL A 8 7.39 0.44 -5.16
C VAL A 8 7.94 -0.89 -4.69
N LEU A 9 8.73 -0.87 -3.62
CA LEU A 9 9.03 -2.06 -2.84
C LEU A 9 8.00 -2.18 -1.70
N CYS A 10 7.26 -3.28 -1.65
CA CYS A 10 6.45 -3.61 -0.47
C CYS A 10 7.38 -4.09 0.63
N THR A 11 7.77 -3.23 1.56
CA THR A 11 8.72 -3.57 2.63
C THR A 11 8.05 -4.39 3.73
N LYS A 12 6.76 -4.16 3.98
CA LYS A 12 6.00 -4.87 5.00
C LYS A 12 4.52 -4.95 4.65
N ILE A 13 3.89 -6.07 5.00
CA ILE A 13 2.44 -6.23 5.03
C ILE A 13 2.03 -7.00 6.30
N GLU A 14 1.09 -6.46 7.07
CA GLU A 14 0.67 -7.04 8.36
C GLU A 14 -0.85 -6.92 8.53
N ALA A 15 -1.50 -8.02 8.89
CA ALA A 15 -2.92 -8.00 9.28
C ALA A 15 -3.06 -7.59 10.75
N LYS A 16 -3.98 -6.69 11.02
CA LYS A 16 -4.33 -6.22 12.35
C LYS A 16 -5.84 -6.19 12.55
N THR A 17 -6.24 -6.14 13.81
CA THR A 17 -7.64 -6.01 14.21
C THR A 17 -7.79 -4.72 15.01
N ASN A 18 -8.85 -3.96 14.74
CA ASN A 18 -9.17 -2.76 15.50
C ASN A 18 -9.86 -3.13 16.82
N LYS A 19 -10.13 -2.14 17.68
CA LYS A 19 -10.78 -2.35 18.98
C LYS A 19 -12.20 -2.92 18.88
N ASP A 20 -12.85 -2.72 17.72
CA ASP A 20 -14.22 -3.16 17.44
C ASP A 20 -14.26 -4.53 16.73
N GLY A 21 -13.12 -5.23 16.61
CA GLY A 21 -13.03 -6.54 15.95
C GLY A 21 -12.92 -6.52 14.42
N GLY A 22 -12.86 -5.33 13.81
CA GLY A 22 -12.68 -5.15 12.36
C GLY A 22 -11.24 -5.35 11.91
N ASN A 23 -11.05 -6.17 10.87
CA ASN A 23 -9.73 -6.46 10.31
C ASN A 23 -9.26 -5.39 9.32
N TYR A 24 -7.96 -5.08 9.34
CA TYR A 24 -7.30 -4.17 8.40
C TYR A 24 -5.85 -4.60 8.16
N LEU A 25 -5.25 -4.06 7.10
CA LEU A 25 -3.86 -4.27 6.74
C LEU A 25 -3.07 -2.99 6.97
N LEU A 26 -1.87 -3.13 7.53
CA LEU A 26 -0.81 -2.14 7.43
C LEU A 26 0.12 -2.57 6.31
N ILE A 27 0.33 -1.68 5.35
CA ILE A 27 1.16 -1.91 4.17
C ILE A 27 2.19 -0.79 4.10
N ASP A 28 3.46 -1.15 4.16
CA ASP A 28 4.57 -0.21 4.06
C ASP A 28 5.18 -0.36 2.67
N LEU A 29 5.20 0.74 1.92
CA LEU A 29 5.71 0.83 0.56
C LEU A 29 6.85 1.84 0.51
N LEU A 30 7.93 1.49 -0.17
CA LEU A 30 9.03 2.41 -0.49
C LEU A 30 8.94 2.74 -1.99
N ASP A 31 8.80 4.01 -2.35
CA ASP A 31 8.95 4.46 -3.73
C ASP A 31 10.40 4.33 -4.18
N ILE A 32 10.62 3.59 -5.26
CA ILE A 32 11.97 3.34 -5.79
C ILE A 32 12.57 4.62 -6.39
N ALA A 33 11.74 5.51 -6.95
CA ALA A 33 12.23 6.70 -7.64
C ALA A 33 12.70 7.79 -6.66
N SER A 34 11.94 8.04 -5.59
CA SER A 34 12.22 9.12 -4.63
C SER A 34 12.88 8.65 -3.33
N GLY A 35 12.72 7.37 -2.96
CA GLY A 35 13.09 6.86 -1.64
C GLY A 35 12.07 7.21 -0.54
N ASP A 36 10.92 7.79 -0.90
CA ASP A 36 9.85 8.10 0.06
C ASP A 36 9.16 6.82 0.56
N ASN A 37 8.79 6.83 1.84
CA ASN A 37 8.06 5.72 2.46
C ASN A 37 6.59 6.07 2.67
N PHE A 38 5.70 5.21 2.20
CA PHE A 38 4.26 5.31 2.38
C PHE A 38 3.78 4.21 3.34
N ASN A 39 3.15 4.62 4.44
CA ASN A 39 2.51 3.71 5.39
C ASN A 39 1.00 3.78 5.17
N ILE A 40 0.42 2.71 4.60
CA ILE A 40 -0.97 2.68 4.15
C ILE A 40 -1.76 1.74 5.05
N MET A 41 -2.89 2.25 5.57
CA MET A 41 -3.88 1.43 6.27
C MET A 41 -5.02 1.08 5.31
N SER A 42 -5.10 -0.19 4.91
CA SER A 42 -6.14 -0.68 4.01
C SER A 42 -7.15 -1.56 4.72
N LYS A 43 -8.44 -1.34 4.46
CA LYS A 43 -9.51 -2.30 4.86
C LYS A 43 -9.69 -3.42 3.84
N ASN A 44 -9.05 -3.32 2.67
CA ASN A 44 -9.13 -4.34 1.64
C ASN A 44 -8.15 -5.47 1.96
N ILE A 45 -8.66 -6.51 2.63
CA ILE A 45 -7.87 -7.68 3.04
C ILE A 45 -7.33 -8.52 1.87
N GLU A 46 -7.89 -8.36 0.66
CA GLU A 46 -7.41 -9.08 -0.53
C GLU A 46 -5.96 -8.71 -0.88
N PHE A 47 -5.48 -7.54 -0.46
CA PHE A 47 -4.08 -7.18 -0.70
C PHE A 47 -3.10 -8.12 0.01
N MET A 48 -3.52 -8.85 1.04
CA MET A 48 -2.68 -9.87 1.68
C MET A 48 -2.31 -11.03 0.73
N SER A 49 -3.16 -11.37 -0.23
CA SER A 49 -2.84 -12.41 -1.22
C SER A 49 -2.11 -11.88 -2.45
N LYS A 50 -2.16 -10.57 -2.67
CA LYS A 50 -1.54 -9.90 -3.83
C LYS A 50 -0.15 -9.35 -3.55
N LEU A 51 0.13 -8.99 -2.29
CA LEU A 51 1.41 -8.43 -1.88
C LEU A 51 2.19 -9.43 -1.05
N LYS A 52 3.49 -9.45 -1.31
CA LYS A 52 4.51 -10.12 -0.48
C LYS A 52 5.50 -9.08 -0.02
N ALA A 53 5.93 -9.20 1.24
CA ALA A 53 7.01 -8.38 1.76
C ALA A 53 8.30 -8.59 0.94
N MET A 54 9.16 -7.57 0.93
CA MET A 54 10.42 -7.52 0.19
C MET A 54 10.27 -7.84 -1.31
N THR A 55 9.14 -7.47 -1.91
CA THR A 55 8.86 -7.68 -3.34
C THR A 55 8.45 -6.38 -4.00
N LYS A 56 8.94 -6.15 -5.22
CA LYS A 56 8.67 -4.93 -5.98
C LYS A 56 7.41 -5.08 -6.82
N TYR A 57 6.64 -3.99 -6.93
CA TYR A 57 5.41 -3.96 -7.69
C TYR A 57 5.25 -2.63 -8.44
N ILE A 58 4.52 -2.67 -9.56
CA ILE A 58 3.89 -1.47 -10.11
C ILE A 58 2.54 -1.29 -9.42
N VAL A 59 2.28 -0.13 -8.83
CA VAL A 59 1.03 0.16 -8.11
C VAL A 59 0.36 1.44 -8.59
N THR A 60 -0.93 1.55 -8.28
CA THR A 60 -1.67 2.81 -8.34
C THR A 60 -2.07 3.22 -6.93
N LEU A 61 -1.71 4.44 -6.53
CA LEU A 61 -2.11 5.05 -5.27
C LEU A 61 -3.16 6.13 -5.53
N ASN A 62 -4.10 6.27 -4.61
CA ASN A 62 -5.12 7.31 -4.66
C ASN A 62 -4.96 8.26 -3.47
N LEU A 63 -4.61 9.51 -3.78
CA LEU A 63 -4.52 10.59 -2.82
C LEU A 63 -5.86 11.32 -2.75
N THR A 64 -6.58 11.17 -1.65
CA THR A 64 -7.87 11.82 -1.39
C THR A 64 -7.73 12.92 -0.35
N SER A 65 -8.53 13.97 -0.48
CA SER A 65 -8.62 15.01 0.56
C SER A 65 -9.77 14.67 1.50
N SER A 66 -9.53 14.82 2.80
CA SER A 66 -10.52 14.64 3.85
C SER A 66 -10.55 15.86 4.76
N ARG A 67 -11.54 15.92 5.65
CA ARG A 67 -11.60 16.97 6.69
C ARG A 67 -10.38 16.96 7.63
N TYR A 68 -9.62 15.87 7.67
CA TYR A 68 -8.44 15.68 8.52
C TYR A 68 -7.12 15.78 7.74
N GLY A 69 -7.17 16.24 6.48
CA GLY A 69 -6.01 16.35 5.60
C GLY A 69 -6.01 15.31 4.49
N LEU A 70 -4.84 15.10 3.91
CA LEU A 70 -4.65 14.19 2.79
C LEU A 70 -4.54 12.75 3.27
N ARG A 71 -5.20 11.84 2.56
CA ARG A 71 -5.18 10.40 2.80
C ARG A 71 -4.69 9.71 1.54
N LEU A 72 -3.74 8.81 1.70
CA LEU A 72 -3.22 7.98 0.63
C LEU A 72 -3.75 6.55 0.81
N ASP A 73 -4.34 6.00 -0.24
CA ASP A 73 -4.84 4.63 -0.28
C ASP A 73 -4.16 3.86 -1.43
N LEU A 74 -3.88 2.58 -1.20
CA LEU A 74 -3.49 1.66 -2.26
C LEU A 74 -4.74 1.26 -3.04
N GLU A 75 -4.81 1.66 -4.31
CA GLU A 75 -5.97 1.39 -5.15
C GLU A 75 -5.82 0.08 -5.93
N GLU A 76 -4.66 -0.13 -6.54
CA GLU A 76 -4.39 -1.29 -7.39
C GLU A 76 -2.95 -1.77 -7.21
N VAL A 77 -2.79 -3.10 -7.16
CA VAL A 77 -1.50 -3.80 -7.26
C VAL A 77 -1.43 -4.37 -8.66
N GLY A 78 -0.50 -3.87 -9.47
CA GLY A 78 -0.26 -4.29 -10.84
C GLY A 78 0.80 -5.39 -10.91
N GLU A 79 1.78 -5.19 -11.79
CA GLU A 79 2.83 -6.18 -12.09
C GLU A 79 3.75 -6.45 -10.89
N ASP A 80 4.05 -7.72 -10.63
CA ASP A 80 5.09 -8.19 -9.71
C ASP A 80 6.44 -8.17 -10.45
N LEU A 81 7.37 -7.35 -9.97
CA LEU A 81 8.69 -7.13 -10.57
C LEU A 81 9.79 -7.97 -9.91
N GLY A 82 9.41 -8.90 -9.03
CA GLY A 82 10.31 -9.81 -8.35
C GLY A 82 10.75 -9.34 -6.96
N SER A 83 11.26 -10.30 -6.20
CA SER A 83 11.77 -10.08 -4.84
C SER A 83 13.21 -9.56 -4.85
N ILE A 84 13.55 -8.81 -3.80
CA ILE A 84 14.93 -8.43 -3.46
C ILE A 84 15.52 -9.46 -2.50
#